data_AF-D6S706-F1
#
_entry.id   AF-D6S706-F1
#
_cell.length_a   1.000
_cell.length_b   1.000
_cell.length_c   1.000
_cell.angle_alpha   90.00
_cell.angle_beta   90.00
_cell.angle_gamma   90.00
#
_symmetry.space_group_name_H-M   'P 1'
#
loop_
_entity.id
_entity.type
_entity.pdbx_description
1 polymer ?
#
loop_
_entity_poly.entity_id
_entity_poly.type
_entity_poly.pdbx_seq_one_letter_code
_entity_poly.pdbx_strand_id
1 'polypeptide(L)' 'MISVGIDISKDKITVCALEQGSKIIWKPFDVSLKKNRSRKIIE' A
#
# COMPACT_ATOMS: atom_id res chain seq x y z
N MET A 1 12.07 -11.77 -11.23
CA MET A 1 11.84 -10.32 -11.02
C MET A 1 10.52 -10.17 -10.28
N ILE A 2 10.55 -9.50 -9.13
CA ILE A 2 9.35 -9.24 -8.31
C ILE A 2 8.97 -7.78 -8.52
N SER A 3 7.70 -7.51 -8.75
CA SER A 3 7.15 -6.16 -8.87
C SER A 3 6.28 -5.86 -7.66
N VAL A 4 6.21 -4.60 -7.26
CA VAL A 4 5.31 -4.16 -6.18
C VAL A 4 4.12 -3.45 -6.82
N GLY A 5 2.92 -3.97 -6.58
CA GLY A 5 1.67 -3.34 -7.00
C GLY A 5 1.16 -2.43 -5.91
N ILE A 6 0.98 -1.15 -6.22
CA ILE A 6 0.43 -0.15 -5.31
C ILE A 6 -0.87 0.38 -5.92
N ASP A 7 -1.96 0.17 -5.20
CA ASP A 7 -3.26 0.75 -5.51
C ASP A 7 -3.59 1.85 -4.48
N ILE A 8 -3.82 3.07 -4.95
CA ILE A 8 -3.98 4.25 -4.09
C ILE A 8 -5.39 4.79 -4.25
N SER A 9 -6.14 4.78 -3.16
CA SER A 9 -7.47 5.41 -3.06
C SER A 9 -7.44 6.53 -2.01
N LYS A 10 -8.52 7.32 -1.94
CA LYS A 10 -8.63 8.51 -1.07
C LYS A 10 -8.32 8.24 0.40
N ASP A 11 -8.72 7.09 0.93
CA ASP A 11 -8.67 6.78 2.36
C ASP A 11 -7.88 5.49 2.67
N LYS A 12 -7.30 4.86 1.63
CA LYS A 12 -6.66 3.55 1.72
C LYS A 12 -5.63 3.36 0.61
N ILE A 13 -4.46 2.85 0.98
CA ILE A 13 -3.44 2.35 0.05
C ILE A 13 -3.39 0.83 0.20
N THR A 14 -3.35 0.11 -0.90
CA THR A 14 -3.23 -1.35 -0.92
C THR A 14 -1.90 -1.72 -1.58
N VAL A 15 -1.11 -2.56 -0.92
CA VAL A 15 0.21 -3.00 -1.42
C VAL A 15 0.22 -4.51 -1.60
N CYS A 16 0.69 -5.00 -2.74
CA CYS A 16 0.86 -6.42 -3.01
C CYS A 16 2.18 -6.72 -3.74
N ALA A 17 2.65 -7.97 -3.64
CA ALA A 17 3.78 -8.44 -4.44
C ALA A 17 3.26 -9.18 -5.68
N LEU A 18 3.82 -8.83 -6.83
CA LEU A 18 3.48 -9.40 -8.13
C LEU A 18 4.68 -10.18 -8.68
N GLU A 19 4.43 -11.41 -9.11
CA GLU A 19 5.35 -12.17 -9.94
C GLU A 19 5.17 -11.72 -11.40
N GLN A 20 6.28 -11.29 -12.01
CA GLN A 20 6.31 -10.88 -13.41
C GLN A 20 5.28 -9.78 -13.77
N GLY A 21 4.90 -8.96 -12.78
CA GLY A 21 4.00 -7.81 -12.95
C GLY A 21 2.52 -8.13 -13.17
N SER A 22 2.11 -9.41 -13.16
CA SER A 22 0.74 -9.81 -13.50
C SER A 22 0.06 -10.65 -12.43
N LYS A 23 0.80 -11.52 -11.74
CA LYS A 23 0.23 -12.46 -10.77
C LYS A 23 0.53 -12.04 -9.34
N ILE A 24 -0.50 -11.85 -8.52
CA ILE A 24 -0.33 -11.61 -7.08
C ILE A 24 0.24 -12.88 -6.43
N ILE A 25 1.40 -12.74 -5.80
CA ILE A 25 2.09 -13.82 -5.06
C ILE A 25 2.14 -13.58 -3.55
N TRP A 26 1.83 -12.37 -3.11
CA TRP A 26 1.69 -12.04 -1.69
C TRP A 26 0.35 -11.36 -1.44
N LYS A 27 -0.34 -11.81 -0.40
CA LYS A 27 -1.68 -11.31 -0.05
C LYS A 27 -1.63 -9.78 0.10
N PRO A 28 -2.53 -9.04 -0.56
CA PRO A 28 -2.54 -7.59 -0.45
C PRO A 28 -2.67 -7.13 1.00
N PHE A 29 -1.92 -6.08 1.35
CA PHE A 29 -1.98 -5.44 2.65
C PHE A 29 -2.52 -4.03 2.53
N ASP A 30 -3.50 -3.73 3.37
CA ASP A 30 -4.23 -2.48 3.38
C ASP A 30 -3.63 -1.52 4.40
N VAL A 31 -3.12 -0.39 3.92
CA VAL A 31 -2.72 0.75 4.73
C VAL A 31 -3.87 1.75 4.74
N SER A 32 -4.63 1.80 5.82
CA SER A 32 -5.66 2.84 6.00
C SER A 32 -4.99 4.19 6.23
N LEU A 33 -5.31 5.17 5.38
CA LEU A 33 -4.96 6.56 5.57
C LEU A 33 -5.93 7.17 6.59
N LYS A 34 -5.88 6.72 7.84
CA LYS A 34 -6.55 7.45 8.92
C LYS A 34 -5.92 8.84 8.95
N LYS A 35 -6.71 9.90 8.73
CA LYS A 35 -6.35 11.33 8.83
C LYS A 35 -5.81 11.77 10.21
N ASN A 36 -5.38 10.85 11.07
CA ASN A 36 -4.89 11.10 12.42
C ASN A 36 -3.43 10.68 12.55
N ARG A 37 -2.47 11.47 12.04
CA ARG A 37 -1.12 11.67 12.66
C ARG A 37 -0.08 12.46 11.84
N SER A 38 -0.43 13.24 10.82
CA SER A 38 0.53 14.23 10.29
C SER A 38 0.87 15.37 11.29
N ARG A 39 0.26 15.34 12.49
CA ARG A 39 0.46 16.28 13.60
C ARG A 39 1.41 15.77 14.70
N LYS A 40 2.19 14.70 14.46
CA LYS A 40 3.14 14.16 15.46
C LYS A 40 4.59 13.98 14.99
N ILE A 41 4.92 14.44 13.79
CA ILE A 41 6.30 14.39 13.25
C ILE A 41 6.92 15.81 13.23
N ILE A 42 6.16 16.84 13.64
CA ILE A 42 6.63 18.21 13.79
C ILE A 42 6.13 18.72 15.15
N GLU A 43 6.72 18.20 16.23
CA GLU A 43 6.78 18.80 17.56
C GLU A 43 8.18 18.54 18.13
#